data_AF-A0A927PYE3-F1
#
_entry.id   AF-A0A927PYE3-F1
#
_cell.length_a   1.000
_cell.length_b   1.000
_cell.length_c   1.000
_cell.angle_alpha   90.00
_cell.angle_beta   90.00
_cell.angle_gamma   90.00
#
_symmetry.space_group_name_H-M   'P 1'
#
loop_
_entity.id
_entity.type
_entity.pdbx_description
1 polymer ?
#
loop_
_entity_poly.entity_id
_entity_poly.type
_entity_poly.pdbx_seq_one_letter_code
_entity_poly.pdbx_strand_id
1 'polypeptide(L)' 'MLADTFGRPLRFRITPGQVSDIASAPDLLDGQQAGAVLADKAYDGNDLRDR' A
#
# COMPACT_ATOMS: atom_id res chain seq x y z
N MET A 1 4.44 0.31 -3.48
CA MET A 1 4.39 1.71 -3.98
C MET A 1 3.02 2.27 -3.70
N LEU A 2 2.90 3.54 -3.34
CA LEU A 2 1.65 4.29 -3.33
C LEU A 2 1.65 5.29 -4.49
N ALA A 3 0.52 5.41 -5.17
CA ALA A 3 0.34 6.34 -6.27
C ALA A 3 -0.97 7.13 -6.13
N ASP A 4 -1.04 8.27 -6.81
CA ASP A 4 -2.28 9.04 -6.96
C ASP A 4 -3.19 8.47 -8.06
N THR A 5 -4.31 9.15 -8.30
CA THR A 5 -5.31 8.75 -9.32
C THR A 5 -4.80 8.77 -10.75
N PHE A 6 -3.67 9.43 -11.03
CA PHE A 6 -3.02 9.45 -12.35
C PHE A 6 -1.87 8.44 -12.43
N GLY A 7 -1.68 7.60 -11.41
CA GLY A 7 -0.58 6.63 -11.33
C GLY A 7 0.77 7.27 -11.01
N ARG A 8 0.79 8.55 -10.60
CA ARG A 8 2.03 9.22 -10.21
C ARG A 8 2.43 8.75 -8.82
N PRO A 9 3.67 8.31 -8.61
CA PRO A 9 4.09 7.86 -7.30
C PRO A 9 4.06 8.96 -6.24
N LEU A 10 3.49 8.62 -5.09
CA LEU A 10 3.47 9.45 -3.88
C LEU A 10 4.52 8.98 -2.87
N ARG A 11 4.72 7.66 -2.77
CA ARG A 11 5.65 7.06 -1.81
C ARG A 11 6.15 5.70 -2.28
N PHE A 12 7.44 5.45 -2.03
CA PHE A 12 8.07 4.15 -2.22
C PHE A 12 8.83 3.74 -0.97
N ARG A 13 8.92 2.43 -0.78
CA ARG A 13 9.77 1.82 0.23
C ARG A 13 10.53 0.69 -0.44
N ILE A 14 11.82 0.63 -0.18
CA ILE A 14 12.68 -0.44 -0.65
C ILE A 14 12.82 -1.44 0.49
N THR A 15 12.51 -2.70 0.21
CA THR A 15 12.65 -3.82 1.13
C THR A 15 13.67 -4.83 0.59
N PRO A 16 14.22 -5.70 1.45
CA PRO A 16 14.88 -6.91 0.99
C PRO A 16 13.94 -7.77 0.14
N GLY A 17 14.47 -8.47 -0.87
CA GLY A 17 13.66 -9.17 -1.87
C GLY A 17 12.80 -10.32 -1.34
N GLN A 18 13.10 -10.85 -0.15
CA GLN A 18 12.30 -11.90 0.50
C GLN A 18 11.06 -11.37 1.25
N VAL A 19 10.94 -10.06 1.43
CA VAL A 19 9.82 -9.47 2.17
C VAL A 19 8.62 -9.33 1.23
N SER A 20 7.46 -9.82 1.67
CA SER A 20 6.21 -9.63 0.92
C SER A 20 5.82 -8.15 0.87
N ASP A 21 5.39 -7.67 -0.30
CA ASP A 21 5.04 -6.27 -0.51
C ASP A 21 3.86 -5.81 0.37
N ILE A 22 2.93 -6.71 0.72
CA ILE A 22 1.80 -6.41 1.60
C ILE A 22 2.26 -5.94 2.99
N ALA A 23 3.41 -6.44 3.47
CA ALA A 23 3.97 -6.03 4.76
C ALA A 23 4.40 -4.55 4.78
N SER A 24 4.62 -3.95 3.60
CA SER A 24 4.95 -2.53 3.47
C SER A 24 3.73 -1.64 3.25
N ALA A 25 2.56 -2.21 2.92
CA ALA A 25 1.36 -1.45 2.59
C ALA A 25 0.87 -0.52 3.73
N PRO A 26 0.84 -0.96 5.02
CA PRO A 26 0.47 -0.09 6.13
C PRO A 26 1.33 1.19 6.20
N ASP A 27 2.65 1.06 6.08
CA ASP A 27 3.57 2.21 6.18
C ASP A 27 3.49 3.12 4.96
N LEU A 28 3.08 2.58 3.81
CA LEU A 28 2.82 3.37 2.60
C LEU A 28 1.55 4.21 2.73
N LEU A 29 0.50 3.66 3.36
CA LEU A 29 -0.78 4.34 3.58
C LEU A 29 -0.75 5.28 4.80
N ASP A 30 0.26 5.18 5.66
CA ASP A 30 0.34 5.98 6.87
C ASP A 30 0.33 7.49 6.59
N GLY A 31 -0.60 8.19 7.25
CA GLY A 31 -0.86 9.62 7.07
C GLY A 31 -1.63 10.01 5.80
N GLN A 32 -2.06 9.05 4.98
CA GLN A 32 -2.88 9.31 3.79
C GLN A 32 -4.37 9.34 4.15
N GLN A 33 -5.12 10.25 3.51
CA GLN A 33 -6.57 10.31 3.62
C GLN A 33 -7.18 10.00 2.26
N ALA A 34 -7.99 8.93 2.20
CA ALA A 34 -8.69 8.53 0.99
C ALA A 34 -10.02 7.88 1.36
N GLY A 35 -11.04 8.03 0.52
CA GLY A 35 -12.33 7.34 0.71
C GLY A 35 -12.27 5.84 0.36
N ALA A 36 -11.31 5.44 -0.47
CA ALA A 36 -11.04 4.06 -0.80
C ALA A 36 -9.59 3.89 -1.28
N VAL A 37 -9.04 2.69 -1.13
CA VAL A 37 -7.75 2.29 -1.68
C VAL A 37 -7.98 1.23 -2.76
N LEU A 38 -7.45 1.48 -3.95
CA LEU A 38 -7.39 0.49 -5.03
C LEU A 38 -6.05 -0.23 -4.95
N ALA A 39 -6.09 -1.56 -4.83
CA ALA A 39 -4.92 -2.41 -4.75
C ALA A 39 -5.15 -3.73 -5.47
N ASP A 40 -4.07 -4.45 -5.78
CA ASP A 40 -4.15 -5.81 -6.31
C ASP A 40 -4.83 -6.76 -5.30
N LYS A 41 -5.44 -7.84 -5.78
CA LYS A 41 -6.08 -8.84 -4.91
C LYS A 41 -5.13 -9.44 -3.89
N ALA A 42 -3.84 -9.52 -4.17
CA ALA A 42 -2.84 -9.99 -3.19
C ALA A 42 -2.76 -9.13 -1.92
N TYR A 43 -3.32 -7.91 -1.93
CA TYR A 43 -3.44 -7.02 -0.77
C TYR A 43 -4.77 -7.20 -0.01
N ASP A 44 -5.56 -8.24 -0.35
CA ASP A 44 -6.74 -8.69 0.39
C ASP A 44 -6.35 -9.42 1.69
N GLY A 45 -5.67 -8.70 2.60
CA GLY A 45 -5.43 -9.16 3.96
C GLY A 45 -6.33 -8.41 4.93
N ASN A 46 -6.96 -9.13 5.88
CA ASN A 46 -7.81 -8.51 6.90
C ASN A 46 -7.06 -7.43 7.68
N ASP A 47 -5.79 -7.69 8.04
CA ASP A 47 -4.92 -6.73 8.74
C ASP A 47 -4.75 -5.40 7.99
N LEU A 48 -4.87 -5.40 6.66
CA LEU A 48 -4.79 -4.20 5.84
C LEU A 48 -6.17 -3.56 5.59
N ARG A 49 -7.23 -4.36 5.51
CA ARG A 49 -8.61 -3.92 5.25
C ARG A 49 -9.29 -3.31 6.47
N ASP A 50 -9.03 -3.87 7.63
CA ASP A 50 -9.69 -3.52 8.90
C ASP A 50 -8.89 -2.44 9.68
N ARG A 51 -7.95 -1.78 9.00
CA ARG A 51 -7.11 -0.70 9.54
C ARG A 51 -7.86 0.64 9.66
#